data_AF-A0A0B1T9K6-F1
#
_entry.id   AF-A0A0B1T9K6-F1
#
_cell.length_a   1.000
_cell.length_b   1.000
_cell.length_c   1.000
_cell.angle_alpha   90.00
_cell.angle_beta   90.00
_cell.angle_gamma   90.00
#
_symmetry.space_group_name_H-M   'P 1'
#
loop_
_entity.id
_entity.type
_entity.pdbx_description
1 polymer ?
#
loop_
_entity_poly.entity_id
_entity_poly.type
_entity_poly.pdbx_seq_one_letter_code
_entity_poly.pdbx_strand_id
1 'polypeptide(L)'
;MRPLPDDDVILDRSSFSTEWKTEAYLKDFYTAVQDNAMKMVLASLPNIVARIGRVGKVLDFGAGPTIHVAASFRNTASETKG
;
A
#
# COMPACT_ATOMS: atom_id res chain seq x y z
N MET A 1 1.88 -0.08 37.60
CA MET A 1 2.27 0.40 36.25
C MET A 1 3.66 -0.19 35.97
N ARG A 2 3.84 -0.98 34.93
CA ARG A 2 5.17 -1.51 34.57
C ARG A 2 5.94 -0.39 33.85
N PRO A 3 7.26 -0.20 34.10
CA PRO A 3 8.06 0.74 33.32
C PRO A 3 8.07 0.31 31.85
N LEU A 4 7.95 1.29 30.94
CA LEU A 4 8.26 1.05 29.53
C LEU A 4 9.79 0.90 29.39
N PRO A 5 10.29 0.02 28.50
CA PRO A 5 11.73 -0.10 28.28
C PRO A 5 12.30 1.22 27.77
N ASP A 6 13.51 1.56 28.20
CA ASP A 6 14.23 2.75 27.76
C ASP A 6 14.55 2.66 26.25
N ASP A 7 14.28 3.79 25.56
CA ASP A 7 14.59 4.10 24.15
C ASP A 7 13.85 3.31 23.04
N ASP A 8 12.51 3.42 23.00
CA ASP A 8 11.81 3.31 21.72
C ASP A 8 12.20 4.52 20.84
N VAL A 9 13.25 4.35 20.02
CA VAL A 9 13.63 5.35 19.00
C VAL A 9 12.43 5.54 18.08
N ILE A 10 11.78 6.70 18.18
CA ILE A 10 10.68 7.07 17.30
C ILE A 10 11.27 7.19 15.89
N LEU A 11 10.99 6.20 15.04
CA LEU A 11 11.39 6.22 13.65
C LEU A 11 10.70 7.39 12.94
N ASP A 12 11.48 8.23 12.27
CA ASP A 12 10.96 9.33 11.48
C ASP A 12 11.10 9.04 9.98
N ARG A 13 10.74 10.01 9.14
CA ARG A 13 10.80 9.85 7.67
C ARG A 13 12.23 9.64 7.16
N SER A 14 13.25 10.09 7.88
CA SER A 14 14.65 9.92 7.49
C SER A 14 15.17 8.51 7.74
N SER A 15 14.56 7.78 8.69
CA SER A 15 14.89 6.37 8.99
C SER A 15 14.44 5.40 7.90
N PHE A 16 13.65 5.84 6.92
CA PHE A 16 13.12 4.97 5.87
C PHE A 16 14.23 4.27 5.07
N SER A 17 15.34 4.96 4.77
CA SER A 17 16.41 4.38 3.95
C SER A 17 17.24 3.31 4.68
N THR A 18 17.21 3.26 6.01
CA THR A 18 18.00 2.33 6.82
C THR A 18 17.14 1.20 7.40
N GLU A 19 15.91 1.51 7.81
CA GLU A 19 15.05 0.56 8.52
C GLU A 19 14.06 -0.16 7.61
N TRP A 20 13.79 0.36 6.41
CA TRP A 20 12.80 -0.25 5.51
C TRP A 20 13.27 -1.61 4.98
N LYS A 21 12.42 -2.63 5.17
CA LYS A 21 12.64 -4.00 4.67
C LYS A 21 11.45 -4.44 3.81
N THR A 22 11.63 -4.37 2.50
CA THR A 22 10.59 -4.68 1.50
C THR A 22 9.99 -6.07 1.71
N GLU A 23 10.82 -7.09 1.92
CA GLU A 23 10.39 -8.48 2.05
C GLU A 23 9.59 -8.70 3.33
N ALA A 24 9.97 -8.06 4.44
CA ALA A 24 9.23 -8.13 5.70
C ALA A 24 7.84 -7.50 5.55
N TYR A 25 7.78 -6.30 4.95
CA TYR A 25 6.52 -5.62 4.66
C TYR A 25 5.59 -6.49 3.80
N LEU A 26 6.08 -7.05 2.69
CA LEU A 26 5.28 -7.91 1.83
C LEU A 26 4.85 -9.20 2.53
N LYS A 27 5.72 -9.78 3.36
CA LYS A 27 5.42 -10.99 4.12
C LYS A 27 4.26 -10.76 5.10
N ASP A 28 4.36 -9.72 5.90
CA ASP A 28 3.43 -9.45 7.00
C ASP A 28 2.04 -9.05 6.48
N PHE A 29 1.97 -8.24 5.42
CA PHE A 29 0.71 -7.71 4.91
C PHE A 29 0.11 -8.51 3.74
N TYR A 30 0.90 -9.24 2.96
CA TYR A 30 0.45 -9.82 1.68
C TYR A 30 0.61 -11.33 1.52
N THR A 31 1.33 -12.03 2.41
CA THR A 31 1.54 -13.50 2.25
C THR A 31 0.40 -14.34 2.83
N ALA A 32 -0.16 -13.92 3.96
CA ALA A 32 -1.40 -14.47 4.47
C ALA A 32 -2.40 -13.32 4.52
N VAL A 33 -3.39 -13.30 3.61
CA VAL A 33 -4.50 -12.34 3.63
C VAL A 33 -5.41 -12.70 4.80
N GLN A 34 -4.88 -12.62 6.02
CA GLN A 34 -5.59 -12.73 7.28
C GLN A 34 -5.70 -11.37 7.96
N ASP A 35 -4.80 -10.44 7.62
CA ASP A 35 -4.90 -9.05 8.04
C ASP A 35 -6.21 -8.42 7.55
N ASN A 36 -6.97 -7.87 8.49
CA ASN A 36 -8.30 -7.32 8.22
C ASN A 36 -8.24 -6.00 7.45
N ALA A 37 -7.20 -5.19 7.65
CA ALA A 37 -7.03 -3.94 6.91
C ALA A 37 -6.73 -4.24 5.44
N MET A 38 -5.86 -5.21 5.15
CA MET A 38 -5.55 -5.63 3.79
C MET A 38 -6.74 -6.29 3.08
N LYS A 39 -7.52 -7.12 3.77
CA LYS A 39 -8.80 -7.63 3.25
C LYS A 39 -9.74 -6.49 2.85
N MET A 40 -9.87 -5.48 3.71
CA MET A 40 -10.72 -4.32 3.45
C MET A 40 -10.24 -3.52 2.24
N VAL A 41 -8.94 -3.26 2.12
CA VAL A 41 -8.35 -2.56 0.97
C VAL A 41 -8.62 -3.32 -0.33
N LEU A 42 -8.32 -4.63 -0.36
CA LEU A 42 -8.50 -5.45 -1.55
C LEU A 42 -9.98 -5.61 -1.95
N ALA A 43 -10.90 -5.68 -0.98
CA ALA A 43 -12.33 -5.78 -1.26
C ALA A 43 -12.95 -4.43 -1.67
N SER A 44 -12.48 -3.32 -1.09
CA SER A 44 -13.10 -2.00 -1.28
C SER A 44 -12.55 -1.28 -2.50
N LEU A 45 -11.26 -1.41 -2.79
CA LEU A 45 -10.60 -0.65 -3.84
C LEU A 45 -11.22 -0.87 -5.23
N PRO A 46 -11.51 -2.11 -5.69
CA PRO A 46 -12.19 -2.32 -6.97
C PRO A 46 -13.55 -1.63 -7.04
N ASN A 47 -14.30 -1.61 -5.92
CA ASN A 47 -15.61 -0.96 -5.83
C ASN A 47 -15.52 0.57 -5.90
N ILE A 48 -14.43 1.15 -5.39
CA ILE A 48 -14.12 2.58 -5.51
C ILE A 48 -13.76 2.90 -6.96
N VAL A 49 -12.85 2.13 -7.57
CA VAL A 49 -12.44 2.35 -8.96
C VAL A 49 -13.63 2.24 -9.93
N ALA A 50 -14.51 1.26 -9.73
CA ALA A 50 -15.72 1.11 -10.53
C ALA A 50 -16.64 2.36 -10.48
N ARG A 51 -16.71 3.02 -9.32
CA ARG A 51 -17.49 4.25 -9.13
C ARG A 51 -16.84 5.49 -9.73
N ILE A 52 -15.52 5.56 -9.71
CA ILE A 52 -14.76 6.65 -10.36
C ILE A 52 -14.94 6.56 -11.89
N GLY A 53 -14.96 5.34 -12.45
CA GLY A 53 -15.10 5.13 -13.88
C GLY A 53 -13.80 5.38 -14.64
N ARG A 54 -13.91 5.75 -15.93
CA ARG A 54 -12.73 5.94 -16.79
C ARG A 54 -11.99 7.23 -16.44
N VAL A 55 -10.66 7.14 -16.36
CA VAL A 55 -9.77 8.26 -16.07
C VAL A 55 -8.67 8.37 -17.12
N GLY A 56 -8.19 9.59 -17.36
CA GLY A 56 -7.09 9.82 -18.31
C GLY A 56 -5.76 9.27 -17.81
N LYS A 57 -5.41 9.55 -16.55
CA LYS A 57 -4.15 9.15 -15.91
C LYS A 57 -4.36 8.88 -14.44
N VAL A 58 -3.53 8.02 -13.86
CA VAL A 58 -3.48 7.72 -12.42
C VAL A 58 -2.06 7.93 -11.94
N LEU A 59 -1.90 8.59 -10.79
CA LEU A 59 -0.63 8.78 -10.12
C LEU A 59 -0.77 8.26 -8.68
N ASP A 60 0.03 7.25 -8.34
CA ASP A 60 0.00 6.58 -7.04
C ASP A 60 1.25 6.97 -6.23
N PHE A 61 1.08 7.88 -5.27
CA PHE A 61 2.16 8.30 -4.39
C PHE A 61 2.28 7.36 -3.20
N GLY A 62 3.49 6.88 -2.93
CA GLY A 62 3.72 5.98 -1.80
C GLY A 62 3.24 4.55 -2.03
N ALA A 63 3.16 4.10 -3.29
CA ALA A 63 2.80 2.73 -3.65
C ALA A 63 3.65 1.65 -2.93
N GLY A 64 4.85 2.03 -2.49
CA GLY A 64 5.83 1.11 -1.92
C GLY A 64 6.14 -0.02 -2.90
N PRO A 65 6.37 -1.24 -2.42
CA PRO A 65 6.62 -2.41 -3.27
C PRO A 65 5.33 -3.10 -3.76
N THR A 66 4.21 -2.38 -3.91
CA THR A 66 2.88 -2.98 -4.16
C THR A 66 2.25 -2.48 -5.46
N ILE A 67 1.28 -3.25 -5.99
CA ILE A 67 0.66 -2.97 -7.31
C ILE A 67 -0.87 -2.89 -7.30
N HIS A 68 -1.51 -2.99 -6.14
CA HIS A 68 -2.97 -3.17 -6.04
C HIS A 68 -3.78 -1.99 -6.60
N VAL A 69 -3.31 -0.75 -6.45
CA VAL A 69 -3.90 0.45 -7.07
C VAL A 69 -3.77 0.39 -8.59
N ALA A 70 -2.56 0.19 -9.10
CA ALA A 70 -2.31 0.07 -10.54
C ALA A 70 -3.13 -1.07 -11.16
N ALA A 71 -3.21 -2.22 -10.49
CA ALA A 71 -3.99 -3.37 -10.92
C ALA A 71 -5.50 -3.05 -10.96
N SER A 72 -6.02 -2.31 -9.97
CA SER A 72 -7.44 -1.94 -9.92
C SER A 72 -7.83 -0.97 -11.04
N PHE A 73 -6.94 -0.04 -11.41
CA PHE A 73 -7.18 0.93 -12.49
C PHE A 73 -6.79 0.44 -13.89
N ARG A 74 -6.26 -0.78 -14.04
CA ARG A 74 -5.73 -1.30 -15.33
C ARG A 74 -6.69 -1.14 -16.51
N ASN A 75 -8.00 -1.29 -16.28
CA ASN A 75 -9.01 -1.24 -17.34
C ASN A 75 -9.78 0.09 -17.40
N THR A 76 -9.49 1.02 -16.49
CA THR A 76 -10.21 2.29 -16.36
C THR A 76 -9.33 3.49 -16.62
N ALA A 77 -8.01 3.40 -16.39
CA ALA A 77 -7.04 4.37 -16.84
C ALA A 77 -6.76 4.22 -18.34
N SER A 78 -6.50 5.33 -19.03
CA SER A 78 -6.08 5.29 -20.44
C SER A 78 -4.65 4.75 -20.55
N GLU A 79 -4.41 3.84 -21.49
CA GLU A 79 -3.03 3.47 -21.83
C GLU A 79 -2.28 4.69 -22.35
N THR A 80 -1.10 4.95 -21.77
CA THR A 80 -0.15 5.88 -22.39
C THR A 80 0.24 5.32 -23.74
N LYS A 81 -0.14 6.01 -24.83
CA LYS A 81 0.44 5.77 -26.15
C LYS A 81 1.94 6.03 -26.03
N GLY A 82 2.74 4.97 -26.20
CA GLY A 82 4.19 5.04 -26.31
C GLY A 82 4.63 5.78 -27.57
#